data_AF-B3EAR2-F1
#
_entry.id   AF-B3EAR2-F1
#
_cell.length_a   1.000
_cell.length_b   1.000
_cell.length_c   1.000
_cell.angle_alpha   90.00
_cell.angle_beta   90.00
_cell.angle_gamma   90.00
#
_symmetry.space_group_name_H-M   'P 1'
#
loop_
_entity.id
_entity.type
_entity.pdbx_description
1 polymer ?
#
loop_
_entity_poly.entity_id
_entity_poly.type
_entity_poly.pdbx_seq_one_letter_code
_entity_poly.pdbx_strand_id
1 'polypeptide(L)'
;MEEYYNYLDLLELTPEATPADIRRRYRYLKNLYAGDSIEIRALANDFSDEIRADYLARLDDAFKKLSELPEKSTTGAPLPGPGLDDELRLWLTQVDCFTGATLRNIRERMKVDLKTIFTVTRIQTHFLEAIEGEAFQSFPAEVYLRSYLIEYARFLSLDTQRVLNDYLARYRDWTAQQA
;
A
#
# COMPACT_ATOMS: atom_id res chain seq x y z
N MET A 1 5.18 -15.31 13.30
CA MET A 1 5.58 -13.95 12.84
C MET A 1 6.96 -13.98 12.19
N GLU A 2 7.91 -14.70 12.76
CA GLU A 2 9.29 -14.89 12.26
C GLU A 2 9.36 -15.48 10.83
N GLU A 3 8.53 -16.50 10.53
CA GLU A 3 8.50 -17.13 9.20
C GLU A 3 8.11 -16.17 8.06
N TYR A 4 7.24 -15.20 8.31
CA TYR A 4 6.83 -14.21 7.30
C TYR A 4 7.99 -13.30 6.87
N TYR A 5 8.79 -12.85 7.84
CA TYR A 5 9.97 -12.03 7.56
C TYR A 5 11.05 -12.84 6.85
N ASN A 6 11.22 -14.12 7.20
CA ASN A 6 12.16 -15.01 6.50
C ASN A 6 11.81 -15.19 5.01
N TYR A 7 10.53 -15.26 4.66
CA TYR A 7 10.11 -15.33 3.25
C TYR A 7 10.31 -14.01 2.51
N LEU A 8 10.06 -12.87 3.16
CA LEU A 8 10.31 -11.56 2.58
C LEU A 8 11.80 -11.30 2.36
N ASP A 9 12.65 -11.65 3.33
CA ASP A 9 14.10 -11.55 3.24
C ASP A 9 14.64 -12.39 2.07
N LEU A 10 14.07 -13.58 1.84
CA LEU A 10 14.46 -14.41 0.70
C LEU A 10 14.10 -13.79 -0.66
N LEU A 11 13.01 -13.03 -0.74
CA LEU A 11 12.67 -12.24 -1.92
C LEU A 11 13.36 -10.86 -1.93
N GLU A 12 14.18 -10.53 -0.93
CA GLU A 12 14.80 -9.22 -0.74
C GLU A 12 13.76 -8.09 -0.70
N LEU A 13 12.68 -8.31 0.04
CA LEU A 13 11.55 -7.40 0.16
C LEU A 13 11.42 -6.89 1.60
N THR A 14 10.91 -5.66 1.73
CA THR A 14 10.59 -5.11 3.04
C THR A 14 9.19 -5.51 3.47
N PRO A 15 8.84 -5.40 4.78
CA PRO A 15 7.51 -5.73 5.30
C PRO A 15 6.36 -4.96 4.66
N GLU A 16 6.65 -3.83 4.02
CA GLU A 16 5.69 -2.96 3.32
C GLU A 16 5.45 -3.37 1.86
N ALA A 17 6.11 -4.42 1.36
CA ALA A 17 5.99 -4.87 -0.02
C ALA A 17 4.56 -5.29 -0.37
N THR A 18 4.03 -4.77 -1.47
CA THR A 18 2.69 -5.12 -1.93
C THR A 18 2.66 -6.50 -2.60
N PRO A 19 1.49 -7.15 -2.73
CA PRO A 19 1.38 -8.39 -3.50
C PRO A 19 1.87 -8.29 -4.95
N ALA A 20 1.79 -7.09 -5.54
CA ALA A 20 2.35 -6.81 -6.87
C ALA A 20 3.88 -6.80 -6.85
N ASP A 21 4.49 -6.25 -5.80
CA ASP A 21 5.94 -6.25 -5.60
C ASP A 21 6.48 -7.66 -5.39
N ILE A 22 5.78 -8.48 -4.58
CA ILE A 22 6.11 -9.90 -4.38
C ILE A 22 6.14 -10.65 -5.71
N ARG A 23 5.08 -10.53 -6.54
CA ARG A 23 5.02 -11.16 -7.87
C ARG A 23 6.06 -10.64 -8.85
N ARG A 24 6.38 -9.33 -8.80
CA ARG A 24 7.40 -8.72 -9.67
C ARG A 24 8.78 -9.22 -9.29
N ARG A 25 9.09 -9.22 -7.99
CA ARG A 25 10.40 -9.59 -7.46
C ARG A 25 10.69 -11.08 -7.61
N TYR A 26 9.71 -11.93 -7.33
CA TYR A 26 9.78 -13.36 -7.59
C TYR A 26 10.15 -13.66 -9.06
N ARG A 27 9.44 -13.07 -10.03
CA ARG A 27 9.74 -13.26 -11.46
C ARG A 27 11.14 -12.78 -11.84
N TYR A 28 11.57 -11.66 -11.28
CA TYR A 28 12.92 -11.14 -11.52
C TYR A 28 14.00 -12.11 -11.02
N LEU A 29 13.90 -12.56 -9.76
CA LEU A 29 14.88 -13.49 -9.17
C LEU A 29 14.85 -14.84 -9.89
N LYS A 30 13.65 -15.35 -10.21
CA LYS A 30 13.51 -16.60 -10.95
C LYS A 30 14.18 -16.51 -12.32
N ASN A 31 13.97 -15.44 -13.08
CA ASN A 31 14.63 -15.26 -14.38
C ASN A 31 16.15 -15.05 -14.25
N LEU A 32 16.59 -14.32 -13.23
CA LEU A 32 18.01 -14.04 -12.99
C LEU A 32 18.80 -15.32 -12.69
N TYR A 33 18.21 -16.24 -11.90
CA TYR A 33 18.86 -17.48 -11.47
C TYR A 33 18.46 -18.72 -12.29
N ALA A 34 17.42 -18.66 -13.14
CA ALA A 34 17.08 -19.74 -14.07
C ALA A 34 18.07 -19.87 -15.25
N GLY A 35 19.00 -18.92 -15.40
CA GLY A 35 20.06 -18.98 -16.41
C GLY A 35 19.66 -18.47 -17.80
N ASP A 36 18.50 -17.80 -17.92
CA ASP A 36 18.02 -17.23 -19.18
C ASP A 36 18.63 -15.85 -19.52
N SER A 37 19.38 -15.23 -18.59
CA SER A 37 20.18 -14.04 -18.92
C SER A 37 21.64 -14.38 -19.21
N ILE A 38 22.11 -13.91 -20.37
CA ILE A 38 23.48 -14.02 -20.89
C ILE A 38 24.52 -13.42 -19.91
N GLU A 39 24.13 -12.49 -19.04
CA GLU A 39 25.02 -11.75 -18.15
C GLU A 39 25.58 -12.57 -16.96
N ILE A 40 24.92 -13.67 -16.53
CA ILE A 40 25.34 -14.44 -15.36
C ILE A 40 26.23 -15.64 -15.71
N ARG A 41 26.19 -16.17 -16.94
CA ARG A 41 27.08 -17.28 -17.37
C ARG A 41 28.57 -16.95 -17.23
N ALA A 42 28.92 -15.66 -17.25
CA ALA A 42 30.30 -15.18 -17.07
C ALA A 42 30.75 -15.10 -15.60
N LEU A 43 29.83 -15.09 -14.63
CA LEU A 43 30.10 -15.07 -13.18
C LEU A 43 29.73 -16.40 -12.48
N ALA A 44 29.14 -17.35 -13.20
CA ALA A 44 28.58 -18.60 -12.67
C ALA A 44 29.61 -19.67 -12.26
N ASN A 45 30.88 -19.33 -12.10
CA ASN A 45 31.90 -20.28 -11.66
C ASN A 45 31.88 -20.52 -10.13
N ASP A 46 31.13 -19.70 -9.38
CA ASP A 46 31.11 -19.72 -7.90
C ASP A 46 29.87 -20.42 -7.30
N PHE A 47 28.90 -20.84 -8.12
CA PHE A 47 27.68 -21.53 -7.65
C PHE A 47 27.46 -22.84 -8.41
N SER A 48 27.53 -23.97 -7.70
CA SER A 48 27.19 -25.27 -8.28
C SER A 48 25.73 -25.31 -8.74
N ASP A 49 25.44 -26.12 -9.75
CA ASP A 49 24.07 -26.34 -10.26
C ASP A 49 23.13 -26.80 -9.14
N GLU A 50 23.65 -27.55 -8.16
CA GLU A 50 22.91 -28.00 -6.97
C GLU A 50 22.50 -26.84 -6.06
N ILE A 51 23.41 -25.91 -5.75
CA ILE A 51 23.10 -24.74 -4.91
C ILE A 51 22.08 -23.84 -5.60
N ARG A 52 22.19 -23.69 -6.92
CA ARG A 52 21.23 -22.92 -7.73
C ARG A 52 19.83 -23.55 -7.69
N ALA A 53 19.75 -24.86 -7.83
CA ALA A 53 18.48 -25.59 -7.75
C ALA A 53 17.84 -25.47 -6.37
N ASP A 54 18.63 -25.58 -5.29
CA ASP A 54 18.15 -25.38 -3.92
C ASP A 54 17.60 -23.96 -3.70
N TYR A 55 18.33 -22.93 -4.15
CA TYR A 55 17.89 -21.54 -4.03
C TYR A 55 16.58 -21.28 -4.78
N LEU A 56 16.44 -21.79 -6.01
CA LEU A 56 15.20 -21.67 -6.78
C LEU A 56 14.03 -22.40 -6.13
N ALA A 57 14.26 -23.57 -5.54
CA ALA A 57 13.23 -24.31 -4.81
C ALA A 57 12.76 -23.54 -3.57
N ARG A 58 13.69 -22.93 -2.83
CA ARG A 58 13.38 -22.06 -1.68
C ARG A 58 12.62 -20.80 -2.08
N LEU A 59 12.95 -20.20 -3.23
CA LEU A 59 12.20 -19.07 -3.79
C LEU A 59 10.77 -19.44 -4.17
N ASP A 60 10.58 -20.60 -4.80
CA ASP A 60 9.26 -21.11 -5.17
C ASP A 60 8.40 -21.40 -3.92
N ASP A 61 8.99 -22.01 -2.89
CA ASP A 61 8.31 -22.25 -1.61
C ASP A 61 7.96 -20.92 -0.92
N ALA A 62 8.89 -19.96 -0.84
CA ALA A 62 8.61 -18.67 -0.24
C ALA A 62 7.52 -17.89 -0.98
N PHE A 63 7.52 -17.89 -2.32
CA PHE A 63 6.46 -17.28 -3.11
C PHE A 63 5.12 -17.97 -2.87
N LYS A 64 5.11 -19.31 -2.88
CA LYS A 64 3.93 -20.13 -2.60
C LYS A 64 3.38 -19.80 -1.22
N LYS A 65 4.20 -19.81 -0.18
CA LYS A 65 3.82 -19.45 1.19
C LYS A 65 3.30 -18.02 1.26
N LEU A 66 3.97 -17.03 0.67
CA LEU A 66 3.49 -15.66 0.63
C LEU A 66 2.16 -15.49 -0.15
N SER A 67 1.90 -16.34 -1.13
CA SER A 67 0.66 -16.35 -1.92
C SER A 67 -0.49 -17.17 -1.31
N GLU A 68 -0.18 -18.19 -0.52
CA GLU A 68 -1.11 -19.09 0.17
C GLU A 68 -1.44 -18.64 1.58
N LEU A 69 -0.57 -17.83 2.19
CA LEU A 69 -0.93 -17.10 3.39
C LEU A 69 -2.21 -16.34 3.06
N PRO A 70 -3.31 -16.53 3.83
CA PRO A 70 -4.50 -15.73 3.67
C PRO A 70 -4.01 -14.30 3.70
N GLU A 71 -4.25 -13.55 2.61
CA GLU A 71 -3.65 -12.23 2.39
C GLU A 71 -3.49 -11.57 3.74
N LYS A 72 -2.25 -11.40 4.22
CA LYS A 72 -2.06 -10.68 5.47
C LYS A 72 -2.51 -9.28 5.12
N SER A 73 -3.72 -9.03 5.54
CA SER A 73 -4.61 -8.34 4.65
C SER A 73 -4.15 -6.90 4.60
N THR A 74 -3.66 -6.50 3.43
CA THR A 74 -3.78 -5.10 3.00
C THR A 74 -5.27 -4.73 2.90
N THR A 75 -6.15 -5.74 2.85
CA THR A 75 -7.52 -5.79 3.37
C THR A 75 -7.56 -5.95 4.91
N GLY A 76 -6.77 -5.17 5.66
CA GLY A 76 -6.72 -5.34 7.12
C GLY A 76 -8.14 -5.31 7.67
N ALA A 77 -8.40 -6.19 8.66
CA ALA A 77 -9.62 -6.13 9.45
C ALA A 77 -10.04 -4.67 9.62
N PRO A 78 -11.34 -4.33 9.44
CA PRO A 78 -11.80 -2.96 9.53
C PRO A 78 -11.08 -2.31 10.71
N LEU A 79 -10.32 -1.23 10.43
CA LEU A 79 -9.78 -0.43 11.52
C LEU A 79 -10.97 -0.16 12.45
N PRO A 80 -10.82 -0.22 13.78
CA PRO A 80 -11.90 0.10 14.70
C PRO A 80 -12.25 1.58 14.50
N GLY A 81 -13.08 1.82 13.49
CA GLY A 81 -13.65 3.08 13.10
C GLY A 81 -15.08 3.14 13.61
N PRO A 82 -15.66 4.35 13.69
CA PRO A 82 -17.09 4.48 13.93
C PRO A 82 -17.78 3.75 12.77
N GLY A 83 -18.54 2.71 13.05
CA GLY A 83 -19.34 2.08 11.98
C GLY A 83 -20.17 3.15 11.28
N LEU A 84 -20.30 3.05 9.95
CA LEU A 84 -21.12 3.97 9.17
C LEU A 84 -22.60 3.79 9.58
N ASP A 85 -23.24 4.84 10.09
CA ASP A 85 -24.68 4.84 10.32
C ASP A 85 -25.45 4.95 8.98
N ASP A 86 -26.76 4.66 9.02
CA ASP A 86 -27.57 4.60 7.80
C ASP A 86 -27.76 5.98 7.14
N GLU A 87 -27.73 7.06 7.93
CA GLU A 87 -27.81 8.44 7.43
C GLU A 87 -26.55 8.81 6.62
N LEU A 88 -25.37 8.51 7.16
CA LEU A 88 -24.11 8.77 6.49
C LEU A 88 -23.93 7.91 5.25
N ARG A 89 -24.37 6.64 5.28
CA ARG A 89 -24.39 5.78 4.09
C ARG A 89 -25.20 6.39 2.95
N LEU A 90 -26.41 6.89 3.26
CA LEU A 90 -27.25 7.52 2.26
C LEU A 90 -26.60 8.79 1.71
N TRP A 91 -25.98 9.60 2.58
CA TRP A 91 -25.26 10.79 2.15
C TRP A 91 -24.05 10.45 1.25
N LEU A 92 -23.29 9.39 1.56
CA LEU A 92 -22.16 8.93 0.73
C LEU A 92 -22.58 8.54 -0.70
N THR A 93 -23.83 8.11 -0.91
CA THR A 93 -24.34 7.84 -2.27
C THR A 93 -24.49 9.10 -3.13
N GLN A 94 -24.58 10.27 -2.50
CA GLN A 94 -24.71 11.59 -3.15
C GLN A 94 -23.36 12.29 -3.33
N VAL A 95 -22.29 11.73 -2.76
CA VAL A 95 -20.94 12.27 -2.94
C VAL A 95 -20.49 11.92 -4.35
N ASP A 96 -20.28 12.92 -5.18
CA ASP A 96 -19.76 12.74 -6.53
C ASP A 96 -18.26 12.43 -6.51
N CYS A 97 -17.48 13.16 -5.69
CA CYS A 97 -16.02 13.02 -5.62
C CYS A 97 -15.45 13.20 -4.20
N PHE A 98 -14.37 12.47 -3.91
CA PHE A 98 -13.62 12.58 -2.65
C PHE A 98 -12.50 13.62 -2.72
N THR A 99 -12.85 14.87 -2.41
CA THR A 99 -11.88 15.96 -2.18
C THR A 99 -11.42 15.99 -0.72
N GLY A 100 -10.39 16.79 -0.41
CA GLY A 100 -10.01 17.04 0.99
C GLY A 100 -11.18 17.54 1.85
N ALA A 101 -11.97 18.47 1.32
CA ALA A 101 -13.16 18.99 1.99
C ALA A 101 -14.24 17.90 2.18
N THR A 102 -14.44 17.02 1.20
CA THR A 102 -15.37 15.88 1.32
C THR A 102 -14.91 14.92 2.41
N LEU A 103 -13.62 14.55 2.44
CA LEU A 103 -13.06 13.65 3.46
C LEU A 103 -13.20 14.24 4.87
N ARG A 104 -12.96 15.55 5.01
CA ARG A 104 -13.21 16.28 6.26
C ARG A 104 -14.67 16.21 6.69
N ASN A 105 -15.60 16.48 5.78
CA ASN A 105 -17.04 16.44 6.07
C ASN A 105 -17.48 15.05 6.53
N ILE A 106 -16.95 13.97 5.92
CA ILE A 106 -17.21 12.59 6.32
C ILE A 106 -16.72 12.38 7.76
N ARG A 107 -15.46 12.70 8.04
CA ARG A 107 -14.87 12.55 9.37
C ARG A 107 -15.68 13.29 10.44
N GLU A 108 -16.05 14.54 10.18
CA GLU A 108 -16.80 15.37 11.11
C GLU A 108 -18.21 14.84 11.36
N ARG A 109 -18.90 14.32 10.33
CA ARG A 109 -20.20 13.62 10.47
C ARG A 109 -20.07 12.36 11.30
N MET A 110 -18.97 11.64 11.19
CA MET A 110 -18.63 10.48 12.03
C MET A 110 -18.18 10.86 13.44
N LYS A 111 -18.09 12.17 13.76
CA LYS A 111 -17.63 12.72 15.05
C LYS A 111 -16.25 12.19 15.46
N VAL A 112 -15.36 12.04 14.48
CA VAL A 112 -13.99 11.58 14.69
C VAL A 112 -13.03 12.76 14.74
N ASP A 113 -12.21 12.80 15.79
CA ASP A 113 -11.08 13.72 15.86
C ASP A 113 -9.85 13.19 15.12
N LEU A 114 -9.06 14.10 14.55
CA LEU A 114 -7.78 13.76 13.90
C LEU A 114 -6.81 13.02 14.84
N LYS A 115 -6.86 13.30 16.15
CA LYS A 115 -6.07 12.60 17.17
C LYS A 115 -6.44 11.12 17.28
N THR A 116 -7.71 10.78 17.08
CA THR A 116 -8.18 9.39 17.06
C THR A 116 -7.62 8.66 15.84
N ILE A 117 -7.67 9.31 14.67
CA ILE A 117 -7.10 8.76 13.44
C ILE A 117 -5.59 8.57 13.57
N PHE A 118 -4.86 9.54 14.13
CA PHE A 118 -3.44 9.40 14.43
C PHE A 118 -3.15 8.21 15.35
N THR A 119 -3.96 8.00 16.38
CA THR A 119 -3.76 6.92 17.35
C THR A 119 -3.84 5.53 16.68
N VAL A 120 -4.71 5.39 15.67
CA VAL A 120 -4.94 4.13 14.95
C VAL A 120 -3.99 3.97 13.75
N THR A 121 -3.88 5.00 12.90
CA THR A 121 -3.14 4.95 11.62
C THR A 121 -1.68 5.36 11.73
N ARG A 122 -1.29 6.01 12.83
CA ARG A 122 0.03 6.65 13.04
C ARG A 122 0.37 7.78 12.05
N ILE A 123 -0.59 8.24 11.25
CA ILE A 123 -0.42 9.42 10.40
C ILE A 123 -0.47 10.66 11.28
N GLN A 124 0.61 11.45 11.28
CA GLN A 124 0.69 12.69 12.04
C GLN A 124 -0.46 13.63 11.67
N THR A 125 -1.02 14.32 12.66
CA THR A 125 -2.23 15.15 12.47
C THR A 125 -2.04 16.23 11.42
N HIS A 126 -0.85 16.82 11.31
CA HIS A 126 -0.56 17.82 10.28
C HIS A 126 -0.67 17.27 8.84
N PHE A 127 -0.39 15.97 8.61
CA PHE A 127 -0.62 15.35 7.31
C PHE A 127 -2.10 15.10 7.05
N LEU A 128 -2.88 14.75 8.09
CA LEU A 128 -4.33 14.61 7.95
C LEU A 128 -4.99 15.97 7.66
N GLU A 129 -4.54 17.03 8.34
CA GLU A 129 -4.94 18.42 8.06
C GLU A 129 -4.56 18.83 6.63
N ALA A 130 -3.36 18.45 6.18
CA ALA A 130 -2.93 18.71 4.81
C ALA A 130 -3.76 17.95 3.76
N ILE A 131 -4.21 16.72 4.06
CA ILE A 131 -5.16 15.99 3.20
C ILE A 131 -6.50 16.73 3.17
N GLU A 132 -7.04 17.10 4.32
CA GLU A 132 -8.35 17.77 4.38
C GLU A 132 -8.35 19.16 3.76
N GLY A 133 -7.23 19.87 3.84
CA GLY A 133 -7.03 21.18 3.23
C GLY A 133 -6.48 21.16 1.81
N GLU A 134 -6.26 19.98 1.22
CA GLU A 134 -5.60 19.81 -0.09
C GLU A 134 -4.28 20.61 -0.20
N ALA A 135 -3.54 20.69 0.92
CA ALA A 135 -2.25 21.39 1.01
C ALA A 135 -1.14 20.53 0.38
N PHE A 136 -1.20 20.36 -0.95
CA PHE A 136 -0.36 19.42 -1.69
C PHE A 136 1.13 19.68 -1.53
N GLN A 137 1.54 20.93 -1.31
CA GLN A 137 2.94 21.30 -1.04
C GLN A 137 3.51 20.68 0.24
N SER A 138 2.67 20.21 1.17
CA SER A 138 3.12 19.60 2.42
C SER A 138 3.59 18.15 2.24
N PHE A 139 3.36 17.53 1.08
CA PHE A 139 3.74 16.14 0.82
C PHE A 139 5.06 16.08 0.04
N PRO A 140 6.10 15.38 0.57
CA PRO A 140 7.39 15.28 -0.11
C PRO A 140 7.35 14.54 -1.45
N ALA A 141 6.44 13.57 -1.60
CA ALA A 141 6.24 12.82 -2.84
C ALA A 141 4.85 12.16 -2.87
N GLU A 142 4.34 11.85 -4.06
CA GLU A 142 3.03 11.20 -4.30
C GLU A 142 2.88 9.88 -3.52
N VAL A 143 3.96 9.11 -3.38
CA VAL A 143 3.96 7.82 -2.67
C VAL A 143 3.54 7.95 -1.21
N TYR A 144 3.90 9.05 -0.53
CA TYR A 144 3.50 9.30 0.85
C TYR A 144 2.01 9.65 0.93
N LEU A 145 1.56 10.55 0.05
CA LEU A 145 0.16 10.95 -0.04
C LEU A 145 -0.74 9.74 -0.31
N ARG A 146 -0.35 8.87 -1.25
CA ARG A 146 -1.07 7.64 -1.58
C ARG A 146 -1.21 6.74 -0.34
N SER A 147 -0.11 6.48 0.37
CA SER A 147 -0.13 5.65 1.57
C SER A 147 -1.03 6.23 2.67
N TYR A 148 -0.97 7.55 2.88
CA TYR A 148 -1.83 8.21 3.88
C TYR A 148 -3.31 8.18 3.50
N LEU A 149 -3.63 8.36 2.22
CA LEU A 149 -5.01 8.26 1.73
C LEU A 149 -5.57 6.84 1.89
N ILE A 150 -4.76 5.80 1.70
CA ILE A 150 -5.17 4.40 1.92
C ILE A 150 -5.60 4.21 3.37
N GLU A 151 -4.72 4.51 4.30
CA GLU A 151 -4.99 4.31 5.73
C GLU A 151 -6.13 5.21 6.22
N TYR A 152 -6.24 6.44 5.69
CA TYR A 152 -7.33 7.34 6.04
C TYR A 152 -8.69 6.83 5.53
N ALA A 153 -8.77 6.42 4.25
CA ALA A 153 -9.99 5.85 3.67
C ALA A 153 -10.41 4.58 4.40
N ARG A 154 -9.45 3.70 4.74
CA ARG A 154 -9.70 2.48 5.51
C ARG A 154 -10.24 2.79 6.91
N PHE A 155 -9.69 3.80 7.58
CA PHE A 155 -10.17 4.23 8.89
C PHE A 155 -11.63 4.69 8.82
N LEU A 156 -11.98 5.46 7.79
CA LEU A 156 -13.33 5.96 7.55
C LEU A 156 -14.28 4.92 6.92
N SER A 157 -13.83 3.68 6.71
CA SER A 157 -14.60 2.62 6.03
C SER A 157 -15.09 3.02 4.62
N LEU A 158 -14.28 3.80 3.90
CA LEU A 158 -14.53 4.24 2.52
C LEU A 158 -13.88 3.30 1.51
N ASP A 159 -14.38 3.32 0.27
CA ASP A 159 -13.72 2.66 -0.86
C ASP A 159 -12.37 3.34 -1.14
N THR A 160 -11.29 2.63 -0.82
CA THR A 160 -9.93 3.14 -0.98
C THR A 160 -9.59 3.46 -2.44
N GLN A 161 -10.02 2.64 -3.41
CA GLN A 161 -9.69 2.88 -4.81
C GLN A 161 -10.40 4.13 -5.33
N ARG A 162 -11.66 4.32 -4.95
CA ARG A 162 -12.42 5.51 -5.33
C ARG A 162 -11.80 6.78 -4.75
N VAL A 163 -11.46 6.78 -3.45
CA VAL A 163 -10.78 7.91 -2.80
C VAL A 163 -9.45 8.23 -3.47
N LEU A 164 -8.63 7.21 -3.75
CA LEU A 164 -7.33 7.41 -4.41
C LEU A 164 -7.47 8.01 -5.81
N ASN A 165 -8.41 7.52 -6.62
CA ASN A 165 -8.60 7.99 -7.98
C ASN A 165 -9.02 9.47 -8.01
N ASP A 166 -10.03 9.83 -7.21
CA ASP A 166 -10.55 11.19 -7.15
C ASP A 166 -9.51 12.19 -6.62
N TYR A 167 -8.79 11.80 -5.57
CA TYR A 167 -7.87 12.69 -4.87
C TYR A 167 -6.54 12.84 -5.61
N LEU A 168 -5.94 11.74 -6.10
CA LEU A 168 -4.65 11.80 -6.79
C LEU A 168 -4.74 12.47 -8.16
N ALA A 169 -5.90 12.45 -8.83
CA ALA A 169 -6.13 13.24 -10.03
C ALA A 169 -5.86 14.74 -9.76
N ARG A 170 -6.40 15.26 -8.65
CA ARG A 170 -6.22 16.67 -8.23
C ARG A 170 -4.77 17.00 -7.87
N TYR A 171 -4.09 16.10 -7.17
CA TYR A 171 -2.67 16.27 -6.84
C TYR A 171 -1.79 16.34 -8.10
N ARG A 172 -2.08 15.50 -9.10
CA ARG A 172 -1.35 15.48 -10.37
C ARG A 172 -1.64 16.71 -11.21
N ASP A 173 -2.89 17.17 -11.26
CA ASP A 173 -3.26 18.42 -11.92
C ASP A 173 -2.53 19.62 -11.30
N TRP A 174 -2.44 19.66 -9.98
CA TRP A 174 -1.65 20.68 -9.27
C TRP A 174 -0.17 20.58 -9.60
N THR A 175 0.40 19.38 -9.62
CA THR A 175 1.83 19.18 -9.93
C THR A 175 2.14 19.61 -11.36
N ALA A 176 1.24 19.33 -12.31
CA ALA A 176 1.38 19.76 -13.70
C ALA A 176 1.31 21.28 -13.87
N GLN A 177 0.63 22.01 -12.99
CA GLN A 177 0.58 23.48 -12.99
C GLN A 177 1.82 24.13 -12.35
N GLN A 178 2.63 23.36 -11.62
CA GLN A 178 3.85 23.82 -10.95
C GLN A 178 5.13 23.51 -11.75
N ALA A 179 5.00 22.77 -12.85
CA ALA A 179 6.08 22.39 -13.76
C ALA A 179 6.22 23.38 -14.92
#